data_AF-A0A7H1MBF0-F1
#
_entry.id   AF-A0A7H1MBF0-F1
#
_cell.length_a   1.000
_cell.length_b   1.000
_cell.length_c   1.000
_cell.angle_alpha   90.00
_cell.angle_beta   90.00
_cell.angle_gamma   90.00
#
_symmetry.space_group_name_H-M   'P 1'
#
loop_
_entity.id
_entity.type
_entity.pdbx_description
1 polymer ?
#
loop_
_entity_poly.entity_id
_entity_poly.type
_entity_poly.pdbx_seq_one_letter_code
_entity_poly.pdbx_strand_id
1 'polypeptide(L)'
;MQQSHGGSSKQALAVAKGLQADVVTMNQTSDIELLEKKGLVKAGWRSRLPDNAVPFTSTTVFLVRKGNPKQVRDWADLAKDNLQIVIANPKTTGNGRYAFLGAFGYGLKANTITVTKPKSKPKSLLPSC
;
A
#
# COMPACT_ATOMS: atom_id res chain seq x y z
N MET A 1 -8.84 12.19 -24.75
CA MET A 1 -8.15 11.95 -23.47
C MET A 1 -7.64 10.52 -23.46
N GLN A 2 -6.34 10.30 -23.25
CA GLN A 2 -5.77 8.96 -23.15
C GLN A 2 -5.50 8.66 -21.67
N GLN A 3 -6.12 7.60 -21.15
CA GLN A 3 -6.06 7.22 -19.74
C GLN A 3 -5.61 5.77 -19.61
N SER A 4 -4.83 5.48 -18.58
CA SER A 4 -4.34 4.14 -18.25
C SER A 4 -4.62 3.85 -16.78
N HIS A 5 -5.33 2.75 -16.51
CA HIS A 5 -5.72 2.33 -15.17
C HIS A 5 -5.21 0.93 -14.86
N GLY A 6 -4.79 0.70 -13.62
CA GLY A 6 -4.29 -0.60 -13.17
C GLY A 6 -3.70 -0.54 -11.78
N GLY A 7 -3.04 -1.62 -11.35
CA GLY A 7 -2.34 -1.63 -10.06
C GLY A 7 -1.32 -0.49 -9.96
N SER A 8 -1.41 0.30 -8.89
CA SER A 8 -0.62 1.53 -8.70
C SER A 8 0.88 1.34 -8.96
N SER A 9 1.51 0.36 -8.32
CA SER A 9 2.94 0.10 -8.54
C SER A 9 3.25 -0.38 -9.97
N LYS A 10 2.33 -1.08 -10.64
CA LYS A 10 2.51 -1.45 -12.06
C LYS A 10 2.48 -0.21 -12.95
N GLN A 11 1.58 0.74 -12.69
CA GLN A 11 1.49 2.00 -13.43
C GLN A 11 2.73 2.88 -13.19
N ALA A 12 3.16 3.03 -11.94
CA ALA A 12 4.39 3.75 -11.63
C ALA A 12 5.63 3.12 -12.31
N LEU A 13 5.72 1.79 -12.35
CA LEU A 13 6.77 1.09 -13.09
C LEU A 13 6.67 1.31 -14.61
N ALA A 14 5.48 1.41 -15.18
CA ALA A 14 5.31 1.69 -16.61
C ALA A 14 5.78 3.10 -16.95
N VAL A 15 5.41 4.10 -16.15
CA VAL A 15 5.88 5.49 -16.30
C VAL A 15 7.40 5.56 -16.13
N ALA A 16 7.96 4.89 -15.12
CA ALA A 16 9.40 4.78 -14.91
C ALA A 16 10.15 4.09 -16.07
N LYS A 17 9.45 3.33 -16.93
CA LYS A 17 9.98 2.66 -18.12
C LYS A 17 9.70 3.42 -19.42
N GLY A 18 9.15 4.63 -19.35
CA GLY A 18 8.97 5.50 -20.51
C GLY A 18 7.52 5.61 -21.01
N LEU A 19 6.53 5.08 -20.30
CA LEU A 19 5.14 5.45 -20.57
C LEU A 19 4.99 6.95 -20.28
N GLN A 20 4.65 7.73 -21.31
CA GLN A 20 4.46 9.17 -21.16
C GLN A 20 3.17 9.46 -20.39
N ALA A 21 3.31 10.20 -19.29
CA ALA A 21 2.20 10.63 -18.46
C ALA A 21 2.45 12.07 -18.02
N ASP A 22 1.50 12.96 -18.30
CA ASP A 22 1.55 14.35 -17.86
C ASP A 22 1.20 14.49 -16.37
N VAL A 23 0.27 13.64 -15.91
CA VAL A 23 -0.20 13.59 -14.53
C VAL A 23 -0.25 12.14 -14.07
N VAL A 24 0.19 11.91 -12.83
CA VAL A 24 0.10 10.62 -12.16
C VAL A 24 -0.70 10.76 -10.87
N THR A 25 -1.72 9.93 -10.71
CA THR A 25 -2.53 9.84 -9.49
C THR A 25 -2.38 8.43 -8.90
N MET A 26 -1.40 8.28 -8.02
CA MET A 26 -1.00 6.97 -7.49
C MET A 26 -1.71 6.68 -6.17
N ASN A 27 -1.87 5.39 -5.86
CA ASN A 27 -2.53 4.94 -4.65
C ASN A 27 -1.64 5.14 -3.40
N GLN A 28 -0.32 5.03 -3.55
CA GLN A 28 0.62 5.13 -2.43
C GLN A 28 1.74 6.11 -2.71
N THR A 29 2.20 6.76 -1.66
CA THR A 29 3.28 7.74 -1.70
C THR A 29 4.61 7.15 -2.20
N SER A 30 4.88 5.89 -1.88
CA SER A 30 6.08 5.16 -2.33
C SER A 30 6.16 4.99 -3.84
N ASP A 31 5.02 4.93 -4.54
CA ASP A 31 4.99 4.86 -5.99
C ASP A 31 5.40 6.20 -6.62
N ILE A 32 5.08 7.35 -5.97
CA ILE A 32 5.54 8.67 -6.42
C ILE A 32 7.01 8.88 -6.06
N GLU A 33 7.47 8.42 -4.90
CA GLU A 33 8.90 8.44 -4.53
C GLU A 33 9.76 7.65 -5.51
N LEU A 34 9.24 6.56 -6.08
CA LEU A 34 9.92 5.82 -7.15
C LEU A 34 10.14 6.72 -8.37
N LEU A 35 9.12 7.48 -8.78
CA LEU A 35 9.20 8.39 -9.92
C LEU A 35 10.11 9.59 -9.63
N GLU A 36 10.10 10.10 -8.40
CA GLU A 36 11.03 11.13 -7.92
C GLU A 36 12.49 10.65 -8.01
N LYS A 37 12.79 9.44 -7.52
CA LYS A 37 14.12 8.81 -7.63
C LYS A 37 14.57 8.61 -9.07
N LYS A 38 13.64 8.51 -10.02
CA LYS A 38 13.90 8.43 -11.46
C LYS A 38 14.03 9.80 -12.14
N GLY A 39 13.86 10.89 -11.40
CA GLY A 39 13.91 12.26 -11.93
C GLY A 39 12.67 12.66 -12.73
N LEU A 40 11.62 11.82 -12.74
CA LEU A 40 10.37 12.08 -13.46
C LEU A 40 9.42 12.99 -12.65
N VAL A 41 9.62 13.06 -11.34
CA VAL A 41 8.92 13.97 -10.44
C VAL A 41 9.96 14.79 -9.68
N LYS A 42 9.77 16.11 -9.58
CA LYS A 42 10.70 17.00 -8.88
C LYS A 42 10.73 16.71 -7.38
N ALA A 43 11.91 16.81 -6.77
CA ALA A 43 12.06 16.73 -5.33
C ALA A 43 11.18 17.75 -4.60
N GLY A 44 10.68 17.37 -3.42
CA GLY A 44 9.75 18.19 -2.64
C GLY A 44 8.33 18.24 -3.20
N TRP A 45 7.95 17.32 -4.08
CA TRP A 45 6.60 17.27 -4.68
C TRP A 45 5.47 17.21 -3.66
N ARG A 46 5.69 16.58 -2.49
CA ARG A 46 4.69 16.44 -1.43
C ARG A 46 4.15 17.78 -0.94
N SER A 47 4.99 18.80 -0.82
CA SER A 47 4.59 20.12 -0.32
C SER A 47 4.09 21.06 -1.41
N ARG A 48 4.05 20.62 -2.67
CA ARG A 48 3.60 21.48 -3.79
C ARG A 48 2.10 21.71 -3.82
N LEU A 49 1.34 20.85 -3.16
CA LEU A 49 -0.12 20.92 -3.08
C LEU A 49 -0.55 20.77 -1.61
N PRO A 50 -1.77 21.23 -1.24
CA PRO A 50 -2.33 21.03 0.08
C PRO A 50 -2.34 19.56 0.51
N ASP A 51 -2.43 19.34 1.83
CA ASP A 51 -2.60 18.01 2.43
C ASP A 51 -1.53 17.00 2.00
N ASN A 52 -0.29 17.47 1.82
CA ASN A 52 0.84 16.67 1.34
C ASN A 52 0.61 16.06 -0.06
N ALA A 53 -0.09 16.78 -0.93
CA ALA A 53 -0.52 16.32 -2.25
C ALA A 53 -1.46 15.09 -2.21
N VAL A 54 -2.27 14.98 -1.16
CA VAL A 54 -3.29 13.94 -0.98
C VAL A 54 -4.69 14.59 -1.02
N PRO A 55 -5.31 14.72 -2.20
CA PRO A 55 -6.58 15.44 -2.35
C PRO A 55 -7.79 14.69 -1.79
N PHE A 56 -7.67 13.38 -1.53
CA PHE A 56 -8.72 12.57 -0.93
C PHE A 56 -8.14 11.37 -0.19
N THR A 57 -8.89 10.83 0.76
CA THR A 57 -8.56 9.60 1.48
C THR A 57 -9.69 8.58 1.33
N SER A 58 -9.38 7.32 1.60
CA SER A 58 -10.35 6.23 1.62
C SER A 58 -10.00 5.25 2.72
N THR A 59 -10.87 4.28 2.96
CA THR A 59 -10.67 3.24 3.97
C THR A 59 -10.90 1.85 3.38
N THR A 60 -10.34 0.84 4.03
CA THR A 60 -10.53 -0.56 3.64
C THR A 60 -11.82 -1.08 4.26
N VAL A 61 -12.66 -1.73 3.44
CA VAL A 61 -13.93 -2.34 3.88
C VAL A 61 -14.04 -3.76 3.34
N PHE A 62 -14.90 -4.57 3.96
CA PHE A 62 -15.25 -5.89 3.45
C PHE A 62 -16.44 -5.79 2.51
N LEU A 63 -16.28 -6.30 1.30
CA LEU A 63 -17.39 -6.51 0.38
C LEU A 63 -17.85 -7.97 0.48
N VAL A 64 -19.11 -8.17 0.85
CA VAL A 64 -19.73 -9.50 1.01
C VAL A 64 -20.84 -9.71 -0.02
N ARG A 65 -21.17 -10.97 -0.31
CA ARG A 65 -22.34 -11.30 -1.15
C ARG A 65 -23.64 -10.89 -0.43
N LYS A 66 -24.70 -10.63 -1.22
CA LYS A 66 -26.03 -10.25 -0.72
C LYS A 66 -26.49 -11.18 0.41
N GLY A 67 -27.00 -10.58 1.49
CA GLY A 67 -27.47 -11.30 2.67
C GLY A 67 -26.38 -11.75 3.65
N ASN A 68 -25.10 -11.55 3.32
CA ASN A 68 -23.96 -11.95 4.15
C ASN A 68 -24.05 -13.41 4.65
N PRO A 69 -24.12 -14.41 3.74
CA PRO A 69 -24.41 -15.80 4.12
C PRO A 69 -23.34 -16.43 5.03
N LYS A 70 -22.12 -15.87 5.00
CA LYS A 70 -20.97 -16.31 5.80
C LYS A 70 -20.79 -15.50 7.10
N GLN A 71 -21.70 -14.57 7.37
CA GLN A 71 -21.75 -13.75 8.58
C GLN A 71 -20.41 -13.07 8.90
N VAL A 72 -19.78 -12.48 7.87
CA VAL A 72 -18.52 -11.72 8.04
C VAL A 72 -18.86 -10.33 8.55
N ARG A 73 -18.36 -9.96 9.72
CA ARG A 73 -18.61 -8.67 10.38
C ARG A 73 -17.33 -7.97 10.80
N ASP A 74 -16.29 -8.73 11.13
CA ASP A 74 -15.00 -8.16 11.56
C ASP A 74 -13.81 -9.02 11.10
N TRP A 75 -12.59 -8.53 11.31
CA TRP A 75 -11.33 -9.16 10.89
C TRP A 75 -11.15 -10.58 11.46
N ALA A 76 -11.62 -10.85 12.69
CA ALA A 76 -11.57 -12.19 13.27
C ALA A 76 -12.39 -13.21 12.46
N ASP A 77 -13.47 -12.78 11.80
CA ASP A 77 -14.28 -13.69 11.00
C ASP A 77 -13.52 -14.20 9.79
N LEU A 78 -12.55 -13.45 9.28
CA LEU A 78 -11.75 -13.84 8.11
C LEU A 78 -10.91 -15.10 8.35
N ALA A 79 -10.68 -15.49 9.60
CA ALA A 79 -9.94 -16.71 9.95
C ALA A 79 -10.79 -18.00 9.90
N LYS A 80 -12.10 -17.91 9.65
CA LYS A 80 -12.98 -19.09 9.57
C LYS A 80 -12.60 -20.01 8.40
N ASP A 81 -12.51 -21.32 8.66
CA ASP A 81 -12.09 -22.33 7.67
C ASP A 81 -12.98 -22.41 6.42
N ASN A 82 -14.24 -22.00 6.53
CA ASN A 82 -15.20 -22.02 5.42
C ASN A 82 -15.18 -20.74 4.56
N LEU A 83 -14.19 -19.87 4.73
CA LEU A 83 -14.01 -18.65 3.93
C LEU A 83 -12.98 -18.82 2.83
N GLN A 84 -13.27 -18.19 1.70
CA GLN A 84 -12.29 -17.95 0.65
C GLN A 84 -12.20 -16.45 0.47
N ILE A 85 -11.01 -15.90 0.68
CA ILE A 85 -10.77 -14.46 0.66
C ILE A 85 -10.10 -14.10 -0.65
N VAL A 86 -10.63 -13.05 -1.30
CA VAL A 86 -10.04 -12.50 -2.52
C VAL A 86 -9.31 -11.22 -2.17
N ILE A 87 -7.97 -11.24 -2.23
CA ILE A 87 -7.12 -10.06 -2.02
C ILE A 87 -6.24 -9.87 -3.25
N ALA A 88 -6.10 -8.62 -3.67
CA ALA A 88 -5.24 -8.28 -4.80
C ALA A 88 -3.75 -8.42 -4.43
N ASN A 89 -2.90 -8.78 -5.41
CA ASN A 89 -1.48 -9.07 -5.17
C ASN A 89 -0.70 -7.85 -4.61
N PRO A 90 -0.20 -7.88 -3.35
CA PRO A 90 0.45 -6.74 -2.70
C PRO A 90 1.78 -6.32 -3.35
N LYS A 91 2.41 -7.19 -4.16
CA LYS A 91 3.63 -6.82 -4.89
C LYS A 91 3.36 -5.78 -5.98
N THR A 92 2.15 -5.79 -6.55
CA THR A 92 1.80 -5.00 -7.74
C THR A 92 0.68 -3.99 -7.50
N THR A 93 -0.02 -4.04 -6.36
CA THR A 93 -1.13 -3.13 -6.04
C THR A 93 -1.06 -2.58 -4.61
N GLY A 94 -1.41 -1.29 -4.45
CA GLY A 94 -1.54 -0.64 -3.15
C GLY A 94 -2.67 -1.24 -2.30
N ASN A 95 -3.81 -1.60 -2.92
CA ASN A 95 -4.95 -2.18 -2.17
C ASN A 95 -4.60 -3.51 -1.49
N GLY A 96 -3.74 -4.33 -2.11
CA GLY A 96 -3.23 -5.55 -1.49
C GLY A 96 -2.39 -5.27 -0.25
N ARG A 97 -1.57 -4.21 -0.30
CA ARG A 97 -0.77 -3.76 0.85
C ARG A 97 -1.66 -3.18 1.95
N TYR A 98 -2.68 -2.38 1.60
CA TYR A 98 -3.63 -1.86 2.59
C TYR A 98 -4.46 -2.96 3.25
N ALA A 99 -4.91 -3.97 2.50
CA ALA A 99 -5.60 -5.13 3.08
C ALA A 99 -4.73 -5.88 4.09
N PHE A 100 -3.44 -6.09 3.75
CA PHE A 100 -2.47 -6.68 4.67
C PHE A 100 -2.26 -5.80 5.90
N LEU A 101 -2.05 -4.49 5.73
CA LEU A 101 -1.86 -3.55 6.83
C LEU A 101 -3.09 -3.45 7.74
N GLY A 102 -4.31 -3.57 7.18
CA GLY A 102 -5.55 -3.61 7.95
C GLY A 102 -5.61 -4.85 8.84
N ALA A 103 -5.36 -6.04 8.28
CA ALA A 103 -5.33 -7.29 9.05
C ALA A 103 -4.21 -7.29 10.10
N PHE A 104 -3.02 -6.80 9.73
CA PHE A 104 -1.89 -6.68 10.64
C PHE A 104 -2.16 -5.70 11.78
N GLY A 105 -2.72 -4.52 11.47
CA GLY A 105 -3.12 -3.52 12.46
C GLY A 105 -4.18 -4.04 13.41
N TYR A 106 -5.14 -4.84 12.92
CA TYR A 106 -6.10 -5.54 13.79
C TYR A 106 -5.40 -6.52 14.73
N GLY A 107 -4.48 -7.35 14.22
CA GLY A 107 -3.74 -8.31 15.04
C GLY A 107 -2.88 -7.64 16.11
N LEU A 108 -2.28 -6.49 15.82
CA LEU A 108 -1.57 -5.68 16.83
C LEU A 108 -2.53 -5.19 17.92
N LYS A 109 -3.70 -4.66 17.53
CA LYS A 109 -4.70 -4.16 18.49
C LYS A 109 -5.30 -5.29 19.34
N ALA A 110 -5.47 -6.47 18.76
CA ALA A 110 -5.97 -7.66 19.44
C ALA A 110 -4.88 -8.39 20.25
N ASN A 111 -3.64 -7.87 20.30
CA ASN A 111 -2.48 -8.50 20.94
C ASN A 111 -2.18 -9.92 20.42
N THR A 112 -2.61 -10.25 19.20
CA THR A 112 -2.31 -11.54 18.56
C THR A 112 -1.00 -11.51 17.79
N ILE A 113 -0.50 -10.31 17.47
CA ILE A 113 0.79 -10.09 16.80
C ILE A 113 1.63 -9.15 17.65
N THR A 114 2.90 -9.52 17.88
CA THR A 114 3.87 -8.67 18.57
C THR A 114 5.01 -8.32 17.62
N VAL A 115 5.23 -7.03 17.35
CA VAL A 115 6.39 -6.58 16.58
C VAL A 115 7.58 -6.41 17.51
N THR A 116 8.54 -7.32 17.41
CA THR A 116 9.87 -7.11 17.99
C THR A 116 10.65 -6.16 17.09
N LYS A 117 11.08 -5.01 17.63
CA LYS A 117 12.03 -4.15 16.93
C LYS A 117 13.31 -4.95 16.67
N PRO A 118 13.89 -4.93 15.46
CA PRO A 118 15.20 -5.51 15.25
C PRO A 118 16.19 -4.80 16.20
N LYS A 119 16.95 -5.59 16.95
CA LYS A 119 18.03 -5.07 17.81
C LYS A 119 18.93 -4.22 16.91
N SER A 120 19.13 -2.95 17.27
CA SER A 120 20.09 -2.08 16.58
C SER A 120 21.43 -2.82 16.54
N LYS A 121 21.93 -3.11 15.33
CA LYS A 121 23.28 -3.67 15.19
C LYS A 121 24.23 -2.72 15.93
N PRO A 122 25.06 -3.20 16.87
CA PRO A 122 26.04 -2.35 17.53
C PRO A 122 26.93 -1.72 16.45
N LYS A 123 27.19 -0.43 16.61
CA LYS A 123 27.90 0.47 15.67
C LYS A 123 29.39 0.11 15.48
N SER A 124 29.82 -1.09 15.88
CA SER A 124 31.23 -1.50 16.01
C SER A 124 31.69 -2.52 14.95
N LEU A 125 30.92 -2.75 13.88
CA LEU A 125 31.28 -3.72 12.82
C LEU A 125 31.42 -3.08 11.43
N LEU A 126 31.80 -1.81 11.36
CA LEU A 126 32.33 -1.23 10.13
C LEU A 126 33.86 -1.17 10.27
N PRO A 127 34.63 -1.96 9.51
CA PRO A 127 36.06 -1.73 9.41
C PRO A 127 36.28 -0.39 8.71
N SER A 128 37.10 0.46 9.30
CA SER A 128 37.61 1.68 8.68
C SER A 128 38.43 1.29 7.44
N CYS A 129 37.91 1.58 6.24
CA CYS A 129 38.64 1.71 4.98
C CYS A 129 37.87 2.66 4.08
#